data_AF-A0A7C3DCQ7-F1
#
_entry.id   AF-A0A7C3DCQ7-F1
#
_cell.length_a   1.000
_cell.length_b   1.000
_cell.length_c   1.000
_cell.angle_alpha   90.00
_cell.angle_beta   90.00
_cell.angle_gamma   90.00
#
_symmetry.space_group_name_H-M   'P 1'
#
loop_
_entity.id
_entity.type
_entity.pdbx_description
1 polymer ?
#
loop_
_entity_poly.entity_id
_entity_poly.type
_entity_poly.pdbx_seq_one_letter_code
_entity_poly.pdbx_strand_id
1 'polypeptide(L)'
;MRILEKRFTFIHTHFLTDCEKLPYELGRELQRDMERFLREKGIVYGIHFEETKSERGIRIVLECVPLPKVLEEVESHLRELIKPIPRRPRPVRPVRVEEPPHSEAFESEMRRLGRRQEASAARRGAGERLAKAETADRQGGSAGASSGGAN
;
A
#
# COMPACT_ATOMS: atom_id res chain seq x y z
N MET A 1 6.67 -24.48 11.08
CA MET A 1 5.83 -24.98 9.99
C MET A 1 6.77 -25.76 9.11
N ARG A 2 6.30 -26.85 8.53
CA ARG A 2 7.13 -27.72 7.68
C ARG A 2 6.35 -28.10 6.44
N ILE A 3 7.07 -28.20 5.32
CA ILE A 3 6.55 -28.80 4.09
C ILE A 3 6.54 -30.32 4.31
N LEU A 4 5.36 -30.91 4.19
CA LEU A 4 5.12 -32.35 4.31
C LEU A 4 5.25 -33.05 2.96
N GLU A 5 4.74 -32.41 1.91
CA GLU A 5 4.62 -33.00 0.59
C GLU A 5 4.77 -31.92 -0.49
N LYS A 6 5.34 -32.33 -1.63
CA LYS A 6 5.37 -31.54 -2.86
C LYS A 6 4.57 -32.27 -3.93
N ARG A 7 3.60 -31.60 -4.54
CA ARG A 7 2.77 -32.13 -5.63
C ARG A 7 2.93 -31.26 -6.87
N PHE A 8 2.89 -31.91 -8.03
CA PHE A 8 2.92 -31.24 -9.31
C PHE A 8 1.56 -31.36 -9.96
N THR A 9 1.06 -30.25 -10.49
CA THR A 9 -0.05 -30.23 -11.43
C THR A 9 0.49 -29.89 -12.81
N PHE A 10 -0.38 -29.79 -13.81
CA PHE A 10 0.04 -29.45 -15.17
C PHE A 10 0.68 -28.05 -15.25
N ILE A 11 0.25 -27.09 -14.42
CA ILE A 11 0.72 -25.70 -14.47
C ILE A 11 1.31 -25.18 -13.15
N HIS A 12 1.04 -25.82 -12.02
CA HIS A 12 1.45 -25.35 -10.70
C HIS A 12 2.23 -26.38 -9.92
N THR A 13 3.08 -25.89 -9.01
CA THR A 13 3.71 -26.69 -7.97
C THR A 13 3.06 -26.39 -6.63
N HIS A 14 2.60 -27.42 -5.92
CA HIS A 14 1.97 -27.28 -4.62
C HIS A 14 2.90 -27.81 -3.51
N PHE A 15 3.05 -27.03 -2.45
CA PHE A 15 3.71 -27.47 -1.22
C PHE A 15 2.67 -27.58 -0.11
N LEU A 16 2.44 -28.78 0.41
CA LEU A 16 1.54 -29.00 1.53
C LEU A 16 2.29 -28.85 2.84
N THR A 17 1.70 -28.13 3.79
CA THR A 17 2.32 -27.83 5.08
C THR A 17 1.55 -28.43 6.25
N ASP A 18 2.21 -28.55 7.40
CA ASP A 18 1.58 -29.00 8.65
C ASP A 18 0.75 -27.91 9.36
N CYS A 19 0.78 -26.67 8.86
CA CYS A 19 0.13 -25.52 9.48
C CYS A 19 -1.39 -25.62 9.39
N GLU A 20 -2.10 -25.51 10.51
CA GLU A 20 -3.55 -25.67 10.51
C GLU A 20 -4.30 -24.43 10.01
N LYS A 21 -3.76 -23.24 10.29
CA LYS A 21 -4.35 -21.97 9.89
C LYS A 21 -3.28 -20.90 9.78
N LEU A 22 -3.32 -20.10 8.72
CA LEU A 22 -2.37 -19.00 8.54
C LEU A 22 -3.10 -17.66 8.73
N PRO A 23 -2.68 -16.82 9.70
CA PRO A 23 -3.23 -15.48 9.81
C PRO A 23 -3.02 -14.70 8.50
N TYR A 24 -4.05 -13.98 8.05
CA TYR A 24 -4.04 -13.28 6.77
C TYR A 24 -2.83 -12.37 6.58
N GLU A 25 -2.51 -11.55 7.58
CA GLU A 25 -1.37 -10.63 7.53
C GLU A 25 -0.03 -11.36 7.38
N LEU A 26 0.14 -12.48 8.09
CA LEU A 26 1.33 -13.31 7.97
C LEU A 26 1.41 -13.95 6.58
N GLY A 27 0.29 -14.45 6.04
CA GLY A 27 0.25 -14.99 4.67
C GLY A 27 0.62 -13.93 3.62
N ARG A 28 0.15 -12.70 3.80
CA ARG A 28 0.46 -11.56 2.92
C ARG A 28 1.93 -11.16 2.97
N GLU A 29 2.54 -11.18 4.16
CA GLU A 29 3.97 -10.92 4.34
C GLU A 29 4.81 -11.99 3.62
N LEU A 30 4.51 -13.27 3.88
CA LEU A 30 5.20 -14.40 3.24
C LEU A 30 5.08 -14.37 1.72
N GLN A 31 3.89 -14.03 1.21
CA GLN A 31 3.67 -13.87 -0.22
C GLN A 31 4.58 -12.79 -0.81
N ARG A 32 4.68 -11.62 -0.19
CA ARG A 32 5.53 -10.51 -0.67
C ARG A 32 7.01 -10.89 -0.71
N ASP A 33 7.48 -11.58 0.33
CA ASP A 33 8.87 -12.02 0.42
C ASP A 33 9.18 -13.07 -0.64
N MET A 34 8.30 -14.05 -0.81
CA MET A 34 8.44 -15.06 -1.86
C MET A 34 8.37 -14.45 -3.26
N GLU A 35 7.44 -13.54 -3.54
CA GLU A 35 7.36 -12.87 -4.84
C GLU A 35 8.63 -12.06 -5.16
N ARG A 36 9.26 -11.44 -4.15
CA ARG A 36 10.56 -10.77 -4.32
C ARG A 36 11.62 -11.78 -4.73
N PHE A 37 11.75 -12.88 -4.00
CA PHE A 37 12.69 -13.94 -4.32
C PHE A 37 12.47 -14.52 -5.72
N LEU A 38 11.21 -14.78 -6.10
CA LEU A 38 10.87 -15.30 -7.43
C LEU A 38 11.28 -14.32 -8.54
N ARG A 39 11.05 -13.01 -8.35
CA ARG A 39 11.47 -11.97 -9.30
C ARG A 39 13.00 -11.93 -9.48
N GLU A 40 13.76 -12.08 -8.40
CA GLU A 40 15.24 -12.15 -8.46
C GLU A 40 15.74 -13.36 -9.25
N LYS A 41 14.95 -14.43 -9.31
CA LYS A 41 15.22 -15.64 -10.12
C LYS A 41 14.68 -15.57 -11.54
N GLY A 42 14.09 -14.43 -11.95
CA GLY A 42 13.47 -14.27 -13.26
C GLY A 42 12.15 -15.03 -13.44
N ILE A 43 11.52 -15.44 -12.34
CA ILE A 43 10.21 -16.09 -12.34
C ILE A 43 9.13 -15.01 -12.24
N VAL A 44 8.24 -14.95 -13.24
CA VAL A 44 7.19 -13.92 -13.35
C VAL A 44 5.86 -14.36 -12.73
N TYR A 45 5.75 -15.63 -12.33
CA TYR A 45 4.53 -16.23 -11.80
C TYR A 45 4.34 -15.94 -10.31
N GLY A 46 3.08 -15.97 -9.86
CA GLY A 46 2.69 -15.69 -8.48
C GLY A 46 2.89 -16.85 -7.53
N ILE A 47 2.69 -16.56 -6.25
CA ILE A 47 2.62 -17.53 -5.17
C ILE A 47 1.49 -17.13 -4.22
N HIS A 48 0.68 -18.09 -3.79
CA HIS A 48 -0.40 -17.81 -2.85
C HIS A 48 -0.61 -18.97 -1.86
N PHE A 49 -1.31 -18.68 -0.76
CA PHE A 49 -1.52 -19.59 0.36
C PHE A 49 -3.02 -19.92 0.47
N GLU A 50 -3.36 -21.19 0.40
CA GLU A 50 -4.75 -21.68 0.39
C GLU A 50 -5.05 -22.58 1.58
N GLU A 51 -6.20 -22.33 2.21
CA GLU A 51 -6.84 -23.24 3.16
C GLU A 51 -7.84 -24.12 2.40
N THR A 52 -7.51 -25.39 2.19
CA THR A 52 -8.42 -26.33 1.52
C THR A 52 -9.18 -27.16 2.56
N LYS A 53 -10.53 -27.19 2.49
CA LYS A 53 -11.36 -27.94 3.45
C LYS A 53 -11.09 -29.45 3.50
N SER A 54 -10.60 -30.02 2.40
CA SER A 54 -10.30 -31.45 2.27
C SER A 54 -8.88 -31.83 2.72
N GLU A 55 -8.00 -30.86 3.01
CA GLU A 55 -6.62 -31.11 3.38
C GLU A 55 -6.35 -30.57 4.80
N ARG A 56 -5.68 -31.38 5.62
CA ARG A 56 -5.15 -30.88 6.89
C ARG A 56 -3.86 -30.12 6.58
N GLY A 57 -3.93 -28.80 6.55
CA GLY A 57 -2.76 -27.97 6.27
C GLY A 57 -3.07 -26.71 5.49
N ILE A 58 -2.05 -25.87 5.33
CA ILE A 58 -2.02 -24.82 4.32
C ILE A 58 -1.31 -25.35 3.09
N ARG A 59 -1.92 -25.15 1.92
CA ARG A 59 -1.31 -25.38 0.63
C ARG A 59 -0.65 -24.10 0.16
N ILE A 60 0.61 -24.18 -0.24
CA ILE A 60 1.34 -23.09 -0.87
C ILE A 60 1.39 -23.41 -2.36
N VAL A 61 0.77 -22.56 -3.16
CA VAL A 61 0.66 -22.74 -4.61
C VAL A 61 1.67 -21.81 -5.27
N LEU A 62 2.63 -22.40 -5.96
CA LEU A 62 3.49 -21.70 -6.89
C LEU A 62 2.86 -21.81 -8.28
N GLU A 63 2.55 -20.68 -8.91
CA GLU A 63 1.84 -20.59 -10.18
C GLU A 63 2.71 -20.95 -11.39
N CYS A 64 3.66 -21.88 -11.22
CA CYS A 64 4.48 -22.44 -12.26
C CYS A 64 5.04 -23.82 -11.86
N VAL A 65 5.65 -24.50 -12.83
CA VAL A 65 6.48 -25.70 -12.62
C VAL A 65 7.91 -25.37 -13.05
N PRO A 66 8.76 -24.90 -12.12
CA PRO A 66 10.14 -24.55 -12.43
C PRO A 66 10.98 -25.77 -12.83
N LEU A 67 12.11 -25.51 -13.50
CA LEU A 67 13.16 -26.52 -13.68
C LEU A 67 13.63 -27.05 -12.31
N PRO A 68 14.05 -28.33 -12.20
CA PRO A 68 14.36 -28.97 -10.92
C PRO A 68 15.30 -28.18 -10.00
N LYS A 69 16.40 -27.64 -10.55
CA LYS A 69 17.35 -26.84 -9.77
C LYS A 69 16.74 -25.56 -9.20
N VAL A 70 15.93 -24.86 -9.99
CA VAL A 70 15.24 -23.64 -9.56
C VAL A 70 14.20 -23.98 -8.50
N LEU A 71 13.49 -25.10 -8.68
CA LEU A 71 12.53 -25.58 -7.72
C LEU A 71 13.17 -25.94 -6.37
N GLU A 72 14.36 -26.53 -6.36
CA GLU A 72 15.12 -26.79 -5.13
C GLU A 72 15.48 -25.49 -4.40
N GLU A 73 15.90 -24.46 -5.15
CA GLU A 73 16.18 -23.13 -4.59
C GLU A 73 14.92 -22.49 -3.99
N VAL A 74 13.79 -22.56 -4.70
CA VAL A 74 12.48 -22.07 -4.21
C VAL A 74 12.05 -22.81 -2.95
N GLU A 75 12.15 -24.14 -2.95
CA GLU A 75 11.77 -24.97 -1.81
C GLU A 75 12.66 -24.70 -0.59
N SER A 76 13.96 -24.52 -0.80
CA SER A 76 14.92 -24.17 0.25
C SER A 76 14.62 -22.80 0.86
N HIS A 77 14.39 -21.79 0.02
CA HIS A 77 14.04 -20.45 0.49
C HIS A 77 12.71 -20.45 1.26
N LEU A 78 11.70 -21.12 0.70
CA LEU A 78 10.39 -21.26 1.33
C LEU A 78 10.49 -21.96 2.70
N ARG A 79 11.31 -23.01 2.82
CA ARG A 79 11.54 -23.70 4.10
C ARG A 79 12.08 -22.76 5.17
N GLU A 80 13.08 -21.94 4.84
CA GLU A 80 13.65 -21.00 5.81
C GLU A 80 12.65 -19.92 6.19
N LEU A 81 11.87 -19.43 5.24
CA LEU A 81 10.85 -18.40 5.48
C LEU A 81 9.74 -18.89 6.42
N ILE A 82 9.27 -20.14 6.26
CA ILE A 82 8.17 -20.68 7.07
C ILE A 82 8.62 -21.35 8.37
N LYS A 83 9.91 -21.65 8.52
CA LYS A 83 10.50 -22.29 9.71
C LYS A 83 10.07 -21.66 11.04
N PRO A 84 10.09 -20.32 11.24
CA PRO A 84 9.73 -19.70 12.51
C PRO A 84 8.23 -19.79 12.85
N ILE A 85 7.37 -20.09 11.87
CA ILE A 85 5.92 -20.09 12.06
C ILE A 85 5.51 -21.35 12.82
N PRO A 86 4.84 -21.30 13.98
CA PRO A 86 4.39 -22.51 14.65
C PRO A 86 3.30 -23.23 13.85
N ARG A 87 3.09 -24.54 14.10
CA ARG A 87 2.04 -25.33 13.44
C ARG A 87 0.62 -24.75 13.65
N ARG A 88 0.39 -24.12 14.79
CA ARG A 88 -0.83 -23.38 15.13
C ARG A 88 -0.45 -21.95 15.51
N PRO A 89 -0.39 -21.02 14.54
CA PRO A 89 -0.20 -19.60 14.81
C PRO A 89 -1.29 -19.07 15.74
N ARG A 90 -0.93 -18.14 16.65
CA ARG A 90 -1.92 -17.50 17.50
C ARG A 90 -2.85 -16.65 16.62
N PRO A 91 -4.17 -16.73 16.80
CA PRO A 91 -5.07 -15.85 16.09
C PRO A 91 -4.77 -14.40 16.46
N VAL A 92 -4.55 -13.55 15.45
CA VAL A 92 -4.43 -12.11 15.64
C VAL A 92 -5.80 -11.62 16.11
N ARG A 93 -5.89 -11.14 17.35
CA ARG A 93 -7.12 -10.50 17.82
C ARG A 93 -7.26 -9.19 17.05
N PRO A 94 -8.39 -8.93 16.36
CA PRO A 94 -8.61 -7.61 15.83
C PRO A 94 -8.64 -6.65 17.01
N VAL A 95 -7.70 -5.69 17.03
CA VAL A 95 -7.80 -4.54 17.92
C VAL A 95 -9.06 -3.81 17.44
N ARG A 96 -10.11 -3.82 18.25
CA ARG A 96 -11.21 -2.88 18.06
C ARG A 96 -10.59 -1.50 18.23
N VAL A 97 -10.40 -0.79 17.12
CA VAL A 97 -10.26 0.65 17.18
C VAL A 97 -11.61 1.12 17.68
N GLU A 98 -11.69 1.48 18.97
CA GLU A 98 -12.85 2.24 19.45
C GLU A 98 -12.89 3.49 18.57
N GLU A 99 -13.95 3.63 17.77
CA GLU A 99 -14.21 4.87 17.06
C GLU A 99 -14.14 5.99 18.11
N PRO A 100 -13.33 7.03 17.88
CA PRO A 100 -13.29 8.14 18.82
C PRO A 100 -14.73 8.61 19.02
N PRO A 101 -15.17 8.87 20.26
CA PRO A 101 -16.56 9.20 20.50
C PRO A 101 -16.92 10.38 19.59
N HIS A 102 -17.90 10.15 18.72
CA HIS A 102 -18.63 11.19 18.00
C HIS A 102 -19.38 12.03 19.04
N SER A 103 -18.62 12.78 19.83
CA SER A 103 -19.14 13.74 20.78
C SER A 103 -19.47 15.02 20.01
N GLU A 104 -20.58 15.66 20.35
CA GLU A 104 -20.93 16.97 19.80
C GLU A 104 -19.79 17.99 19.97
N ALA A 105 -18.97 17.82 21.02
CA ALA A 105 -17.75 18.60 21.24
C ALA A 105 -16.72 18.43 20.11
N PHE A 106 -16.47 17.20 19.65
CA PHE A 106 -15.55 16.93 18.55
C PHE A 106 -16.07 17.52 17.22
N GLU A 107 -17.36 17.38 16.94
CA GLU A 107 -17.95 18.00 15.75
C GLU A 107 -17.93 19.53 15.80
N SER A 108 -18.17 20.11 16.97
CA SER A 108 -18.12 21.56 17.18
C SER A 108 -16.70 22.10 17.00
N GLU A 109 -15.68 21.39 17.51
CA GLU A 109 -14.26 21.69 17.32
C GLU A 109 -13.89 21.64 15.82
N MET A 110 -14.30 20.59 15.11
CA MET A 110 -14.03 20.43 13.68
C MET A 110 -14.71 21.51 12.82
N ARG A 111 -15.97 21.87 13.13
CA ARG A 111 -16.66 23.00 12.48
C ARG A 111 -15.96 24.34 12.77
N ARG A 112 -15.43 24.53 13.98
CA ARG A 112 -14.70 25.75 14.36
C ARG A 112 -13.36 25.85 13.61
N LEU A 113 -12.66 24.73 13.43
CA LEU A 113 -11.42 24.68 12.64
C LEU A 113 -11.67 24.94 11.15
N GLY A 114 -12.74 24.36 10.57
CA GLY A 114 -13.16 24.64 9.20
C GLY A 114 -13.42 26.12 8.95
N ARG A 115 -14.21 26.77 9.82
CA ARG A 115 -14.48 28.22 9.74
C ARG A 115 -13.22 29.09 9.86
N ARG A 116 -12.21 28.65 10.63
CA ARG A 116 -10.92 29.35 10.73
C ARG A 116 -10.10 29.26 9.46
N GLN A 117 -10.12 28.11 8.78
CA GLN A 117 -9.43 27.94 7.51
C GLN A 117 -10.08 28.76 6.41
N GLU A 118 -11.41 28.78 6.33
CA GLU A 118 -12.16 29.62 5.39
C GLU A 118 -11.88 31.12 5.61
N ALA A 119 -11.89 31.59 6.86
CA ALA A 119 -11.55 32.97 7.18
C ALA A 119 -10.09 33.33 6.82
N SER A 120 -9.16 32.39 6.98
CA SER A 120 -7.75 32.55 6.57
C SER A 120 -7.60 32.62 5.04
N ALA A 121 -8.36 31.80 4.31
CA ALA A 121 -8.37 31.80 2.84
C ALA A 121 -9.00 33.09 2.29
N ALA A 122 -10.10 33.56 2.88
CA ALA A 122 -10.74 34.82 2.49
C ALA A 122 -9.84 36.04 2.69
N ARG A 123 -9.08 36.09 3.80
CA ARG A 123 -8.09 37.16 4.05
C ARG A 123 -6.94 37.14 3.06
N ARG A 124 -6.48 35.95 2.66
CA ARG A 124 -5.44 35.80 1.62
C ARG A 124 -5.96 36.25 0.25
N GLY A 125 -7.16 35.84 -0.14
CA GLY A 125 -7.77 36.27 -1.41
C GLY A 125 -8.07 37.78 -1.47
N ALA A 126 -8.44 38.40 -0.34
CA ALA A 126 -8.62 39.85 -0.26
C ALA A 126 -7.28 40.60 -0.39
N GLY A 127 -6.22 40.11 0.25
CA GLY A 127 -4.87 40.67 0.13
C GLY A 127 -4.32 40.60 -1.30
N GLU A 128 -4.54 39.49 -2.00
CA GLU A 128 -4.14 39.35 -3.41
C GLU A 128 -4.91 40.28 -4.35
N ARG A 129 -6.19 40.56 -4.07
CA ARG A 129 -7.00 41.50 -4.85
C ARG A 129 -6.56 42.96 -4.65
N LEU A 130 -6.19 43.33 -3.43
CA LEU A 130 -5.61 44.66 -3.12
C LEU A 130 -4.23 44.84 -3.79
N ALA A 131 -3.37 43.82 -3.73
CA ALA A 131 -2.06 43.87 -4.38
C ALA A 131 -2.14 44.00 -5.92
N LYS A 132 -3.14 43.37 -6.55
CA LYS A 132 -3.42 43.53 -8.00
C LYS A 132 -3.97 44.90 -8.37
N ALA A 133 -4.75 45.53 -7.48
CA ALA A 133 -5.26 46.88 -7.70
C ALA A 133 -4.13 47.94 -7.62
N GLU A 134 -3.22 47.82 -6.65
CA GLU A 134 -2.07 48.74 -6.52
C GLU A 134 -1.04 48.63 -7.65
N THR A 135 -0.93 47.46 -8.28
CA THR A 135 -0.03 47.24 -9.43
C THR A 135 -0.62 47.74 -10.75
N ALA A 136 -1.94 47.75 -10.90
CA ALA A 136 -2.61 48.32 -12.06
C ALA A 136 -2.51 49.85 -12.10
N ASP A 137 -2.51 50.51 -10.94
CA ASP A 137 -2.45 51.99 -10.85
C ASP A 137 -1.05 52.56 -11.17
N ARG A 138 0.01 51.75 -11.04
CA ARG A 138 1.39 52.15 -11.40
C ARG A 138 1.73 52.02 -12.88
N GLN A 139 0.95 51.28 -13.68
CA GLN A 139 1.20 51.12 -15.12
C GLN A 139 0.40 52.09 -16.00
N GLY A 140 -0.49 52.91 -15.43
CA GLY A 140 -1.28 53.92 -16.14
C GLY A 140 -0.61 55.29 -16.33
N GLY A 141 0.63 55.48 -15.86
CA GLY A 141 1.26 56.79 -15.71
C GLY A 141 2.61 56.97 -16.42
N SER A 142 2.77 56.56 -17.68
CA SER A 142 3.87 57.08 -18.52
C SER A 142 3.57 56.97 -20.02
N ALA A 143 2.76 57.88 -20.55
CA ALA A 143 2.75 58.19 -21.98
C ALA A 143 2.32 59.65 -22.17
N GLY A 144 3.25 60.52 -22.57
CA GLY A 144 2.89 61.86 -23.01
C GLY A 144 4.00 62.90 -22.96
N ALA A 145 5.10 62.71 -23.70
CA ALA A 145 5.90 63.83 -24.22
C ALA A 145 6.89 63.34 -25.30
N SER A 146 6.54 63.52 -26.57
CA SER A 146 7.42 64.10 -27.61
C SER A 146 6.76 63.97 -28.99
N SER A 147 6.13 65.05 -29.43
CA SER A 147 5.70 65.28 -30.81
C SER A 147 6.83 65.93 -31.61
N GLY A 148 6.92 65.57 -32.90
CA GLY A 148 7.38 66.48 -33.95
C GLY A 148 8.79 66.27 -34.48
N GLY A 149 8.98 65.28 -35.35
CA GLY A 149 10.07 65.27 -36.34
C GLY A 149 9.62 65.96 -37.63
N ALA A 150 10.45 66.88 -38.13
CA ALA A 150 10.33 67.51 -39.43
C ALA A 150 11.25 66.80 -40.44
N ASN A 151 10.65 66.23 -41.50
CA ASN A 151 10.98 66.43 -42.92
C ASN A 151 10.20 65.41 -43.77
#